data_AF-A0AAJ2A6F1-F1
#
_entry.id   AF-A0AAJ2A6F1-F1
#
_cell.length_a   1.000
_cell.length_b   1.000
_cell.length_c   1.000
_cell.angle_alpha   90.00
_cell.angle_beta   90.00
_cell.angle_gamma   90.00
#
_symmetry.space_group_name_H-M   'P 1'
#
loop_
_entity.id
_entity.type
_entity.pdbx_description
1 polymer ?
#
loop_
_entity_poly.entity_id
_entity_poly.type
_entity_poly.pdbx_seq_one_letter_code
_entity_poly.pdbx_strand_id
1 'polypeptide(L)'
;MTPARFQAALSGQSAIAKKVLEMVPKQDAWSRNEIAMHLRRVTKSSPDVAVLDGCLLRLQDAGLVREKFKGRFQRVEVREKESMVTVAAKQIESSSGGSVPSHSVLDILSALSGRARKLAGDLTELASDVETAALTIEQRQAQDSADLAKLRQFQALFKSLA
;
A
#
# COMPACT_ATOMS: atom_id res chain seq x y z
N MET A 1 9.73 -13.21 -17.52
CA MET A 1 8.34 -12.95 -17.06
C MET A 1 7.83 -11.76 -17.84
N THR A 2 6.61 -11.77 -18.38
CA THR A 2 6.10 -10.58 -19.10
C THR A 2 5.80 -9.45 -18.11
N PRO A 3 5.94 -8.17 -18.50
CA PRO A 3 5.70 -7.05 -17.58
C PRO A 3 4.27 -7.03 -17.03
N ALA A 4 3.27 -7.36 -17.86
CA ALA A 4 1.88 -7.50 -17.43
C ALA A 4 1.69 -8.59 -16.37
N ARG A 5 2.35 -9.76 -16.52
CA ARG A 5 2.31 -10.82 -15.52
C ARG A 5 3.04 -10.44 -14.24
N PHE A 6 4.11 -9.65 -14.34
CA PHE A 6 4.81 -9.12 -13.17
C PHE A 6 3.95 -8.16 -12.37
N GLN A 7 3.27 -7.24 -13.04
CA GLN A 7 2.40 -6.29 -12.36
C GLN A 7 1.18 -6.97 -11.74
N ALA A 8 0.60 -7.97 -12.41
CA ALA A 8 -0.50 -8.77 -11.86
C ALA A 8 -0.07 -9.63 -10.66
N ALA A 9 1.11 -10.26 -10.72
CA ALA A 9 1.67 -10.99 -9.59
C ALA A 9 2.00 -10.05 -8.42
N LEU A 10 2.52 -8.85 -8.71
CA LEU A 10 2.84 -7.85 -7.70
C LEU A 10 1.58 -7.27 -7.05
N SER A 11 0.51 -6.99 -7.81
CA SER A 11 -0.73 -6.42 -7.27
C SER A 11 -1.36 -7.33 -6.21
N GLY A 12 -1.33 -8.65 -6.42
CA GLY A 12 -1.83 -9.67 -5.50
C GLY A 12 -1.01 -9.89 -4.22
N GLN A 13 0.16 -9.26 -4.06
CA GLN A 13 1.01 -9.42 -2.88
C GLN A 13 0.68 -8.43 -1.75
N SER A 14 0.98 -8.85 -0.51
CA SER A 14 0.82 -8.00 0.68
C SER A 14 1.79 -6.81 0.67
N ALA A 15 1.45 -5.76 1.43
CA ALA A 15 2.30 -4.56 1.54
C ALA A 15 3.72 -4.89 2.04
N ILE A 16 3.83 -5.86 2.95
CA ILE A 16 5.13 -6.27 3.50
C ILE A 16 5.93 -7.12 2.51
N ALA A 17 5.28 -7.99 1.73
CA ALA A 17 5.94 -8.75 0.67
C ALA A 17 6.44 -7.85 -0.47
N LYS A 18 5.67 -6.81 -0.84
CA LYS A 18 6.10 -5.78 -1.81
C LYS A 18 7.37 -5.07 -1.34
N LYS A 19 7.43 -4.67 -0.07
CA LYS A 19 8.64 -4.07 0.53
C LYS A 19 9.82 -5.05 0.55
N VAL A 20 9.60 -6.30 0.93
CA VAL A 20 10.66 -7.33 0.91
C VAL A 20 11.21 -7.48 -0.51
N LEU A 21 10.34 -7.55 -1.53
CA LEU A 21 10.74 -7.64 -2.94
C LEU A 21 11.60 -6.46 -3.41
N GLU A 22 11.34 -5.24 -2.93
CA GLU A 22 12.15 -4.05 -3.23
C GLU A 22 13.57 -4.16 -2.65
N MET A 23 13.71 -4.81 -1.48
CA MET A 23 14.99 -5.02 -0.81
C MET A 23 15.79 -6.21 -1.37
N VAL A 24 15.16 -7.09 -2.17
CA VAL A 24 15.89 -8.19 -2.82
C VAL A 24 16.66 -7.66 -4.04
N PRO A 25 17.99 -7.87 -4.10
CA PRO A 25 18.81 -7.45 -5.24
C PRO A 25 18.39 -8.11 -6.56
N LYS A 26 18.59 -7.38 -7.65
CA LYS A 26 18.36 -7.88 -9.02
C LYS A 26 19.54 -8.68 -9.56
N GLN A 27 20.77 -8.29 -9.20
CA GLN A 27 22.01 -8.79 -9.80
C GLN A 27 22.64 -9.92 -8.98
N ASP A 28 22.73 -9.74 -7.65
CA ASP A 28 23.30 -10.73 -6.73
C ASP A 28 22.23 -11.56 -6.02
N ALA A 29 22.60 -12.73 -5.51
CA ALA A 29 21.72 -13.54 -4.67
C ALA A 29 22.08 -13.34 -3.18
N TRP A 30 21.13 -12.81 -2.41
CA TRP A 30 21.30 -12.53 -0.99
C TRP A 30 20.65 -13.58 -0.10
N SER A 31 21.27 -13.84 1.03
CA SER A 31 20.71 -14.63 2.11
C SER A 31 19.57 -13.90 2.83
N ARG A 32 18.74 -14.67 3.54
CA ARG A 32 17.65 -14.16 4.38
C ARG A 32 18.12 -13.07 5.34
N ASN A 33 19.29 -13.29 5.97
CA ASN A 33 19.87 -12.37 6.94
C ASN A 33 20.33 -11.05 6.29
N GLU A 34 20.92 -11.11 5.10
CA GLU A 34 21.33 -9.92 4.36
C GLU A 34 20.12 -9.08 3.95
N ILE A 35 19.05 -9.72 3.47
CA ILE A 35 17.78 -9.06 3.14
C ILE A 35 17.16 -8.43 4.40
N ALA A 36 17.12 -9.15 5.51
CA ALA A 36 16.59 -8.66 6.79
C ALA A 36 17.40 -7.45 7.32
N MET A 37 18.74 -7.53 7.28
CA MET A 37 19.61 -6.43 7.69
C MET A 37 19.44 -5.20 6.78
N HIS A 38 19.33 -5.40 5.47
CA HIS A 38 19.12 -4.30 4.54
C HIS A 38 17.77 -3.63 4.77
N LEU A 39 16.71 -4.42 4.96
CA LEU A 39 15.36 -3.94 5.21
C LEU A 39 15.30 -3.14 6.53
N ARG A 40 15.99 -3.60 7.58
CA ARG A 40 16.14 -2.87 8.85
C ARG A 40 16.88 -1.54 8.66
N ARG A 41 17.92 -1.48 7.82
CA ARG A 41 18.67 -0.24 7.54
C ARG A 41 17.81 0.78 6.80
N VAL A 42 17.02 0.36 5.83
CA VAL A 42 16.24 1.27 4.96
C VAL A 42 14.94 1.71 5.64
N THR A 43 14.20 0.78 6.25
CA THR A 43 12.86 1.07 6.80
C THR A 43 12.88 1.40 8.29
N LYS A 44 14.01 1.21 8.98
CA LYS A 44 14.14 1.28 10.46
C LYS A 44 13.26 0.31 11.24
N SER A 45 12.53 -0.56 10.54
CA SER A 45 11.66 -1.60 11.08
C SER A 45 12.01 -2.93 10.43
N SER A 46 12.05 -4.00 11.22
CA SER A 46 12.27 -5.37 10.73
C SER A 46 11.04 -6.23 11.03
N PRO A 47 10.46 -6.90 10.03
CA PRO A 47 9.48 -7.96 10.28
C PRO A 47 10.15 -9.11 11.03
N ASP A 48 9.32 -9.86 11.76
CA ASP A 48 9.74 -11.11 12.37
C ASP A 48 10.29 -12.09 11.31
N VAL A 49 11.21 -12.96 11.73
CA VAL A 49 11.90 -13.92 10.84
C VAL A 49 10.90 -14.86 10.16
N ALA A 50 9.90 -15.35 10.91
CA ALA A 50 8.85 -16.20 10.35
C ALA A 50 8.01 -15.48 9.27
N VAL A 51 7.77 -14.18 9.47
CA VAL A 51 7.04 -13.34 8.50
C VAL A 51 7.88 -13.11 7.24
N LEU A 52 9.18 -12.86 7.41
CA LEU A 52 10.11 -12.67 6.30
C LEU A 52 10.23 -13.93 5.45
N ASP A 53 10.38 -15.09 6.08
CA ASP A 53 10.43 -16.38 5.39
C ASP A 53 9.13 -16.69 4.65
N GLY A 54 7.99 -16.46 5.29
CA GLY A 54 6.67 -16.62 4.64
C GLY A 54 6.49 -15.67 3.45
N CYS A 55 7.03 -14.45 3.52
CA CYS A 55 7.01 -13.51 2.40
C CYS A 55 7.91 -13.97 1.25
N LEU A 56 9.13 -14.41 1.55
CA LEU A 56 10.06 -14.91 0.53
C LEU A 56 9.50 -16.14 -0.19
N LEU A 57 8.86 -17.06 0.53
CA LEU A 57 8.20 -18.23 -0.05
C LEU A 57 7.05 -17.83 -0.98
N ARG A 58 6.18 -16.92 -0.53
CA ARG A 58 5.07 -16.40 -1.37
C ARG A 58 5.55 -15.64 -2.60
N LEU A 59 6.66 -14.92 -2.50
CA LEU A 59 7.28 -14.22 -3.62
C LEU A 59 7.93 -15.19 -4.61
N GLN A 60 8.45 -16.31 -4.12
CA GLN A 60 8.96 -17.42 -4.92
C GLN A 60 7.83 -18.15 -5.65
N ASP A 61 6.73 -18.46 -4.95
CA ASP A 61 5.54 -19.10 -5.53
C ASP A 61 4.91 -18.23 -6.63
N ALA A 62 4.88 -16.91 -6.42
CA ALA A 62 4.41 -15.95 -7.43
C ALA A 62 5.40 -15.73 -8.59
N GLY A 63 6.58 -16.34 -8.55
CA GLY A 63 7.62 -16.22 -9.57
C GLY A 63 8.31 -14.84 -9.62
N LEU A 64 8.17 -14.03 -8.57
CA LEU A 64 8.78 -12.69 -8.46
C LEU A 64 10.23 -12.75 -7.96
N VAL A 65 10.56 -13.77 -7.17
CA VAL A 65 11.89 -14.04 -6.61
C VAL A 65 12.30 -15.46 -6.98
N ARG A 66 13.59 -15.67 -7.25
CA ARG A 66 14.18 -16.98 -7.54
C ARG A 66 15.22 -17.32 -6.50
N GLU A 67 15.17 -18.53 -6.00
CA GLU A 67 16.22 -19.12 -5.17
C GLU A 67 17.31 -19.69 -6.09
N LYS A 68 18.48 -19.05 -6.14
CA LYS A 68 19.61 -19.49 -6.99
C LYS A 68 20.41 -20.61 -6.33
N PHE A 69 20.57 -20.49 -5.02
CA PHE A 69 21.22 -21.45 -4.12
C PHE A 69 20.37 -21.58 -2.87
N LYS A 70 20.47 -22.70 -2.15
CA LYS A 70 19.71 -22.91 -0.90
C LYS A 70 19.84 -21.70 0.03
N GLY A 71 18.71 -21.06 0.33
CA GLY A 71 18.60 -19.90 1.21
C GLY A 71 19.10 -18.57 0.63
N ARG A 72 19.44 -18.49 -0.68
CA ARG A 72 19.83 -17.26 -1.36
C ARG A 72 18.85 -16.88 -2.46
N PHE A 73 18.29 -15.69 -2.30
CA PHE A 73 17.20 -15.15 -3.09
C PHE A 73 17.68 -14.03 -3.99
N GLN A 74 17.22 -14.04 -5.23
CA GLN A 74 17.47 -13.01 -6.24
C GLN A 74 16.16 -12.64 -6.91
N ARG A 75 15.95 -11.36 -7.20
CA ARG A 75 14.74 -10.90 -7.87
C ARG A 75 14.72 -11.40 -9.32
N VAL A 76 13.57 -11.89 -9.78
CA VAL A 76 13.41 -12.29 -11.17
C VAL A 76 13.36 -11.02 -12.02
N GLU A 77 14.35 -10.85 -12.89
CA GLU A 77 14.31 -9.77 -13.88
C GLU A 77 13.15 -9.99 -14.85
N VAL A 78 12.33 -8.94 -14.99
CA VAL A 78 11.30 -8.85 -16.03
C VAL A 78 12.02 -8.63 -17.34
N ARG A 79 12.53 -9.72 -17.89
CA ARG A 79 13.05 -9.77 -19.24
C ARG A 79 11.86 -9.57 -20.17
N GLU A 80 11.69 -8.36 -20.72
CA GLU A 80 11.12 -8.21 -22.05
C GLU A 80 11.86 -9.20 -22.93
N LYS A 81 11.16 -9.97 -23.78
CA LYS A 81 11.78 -11.08 -24.51
C LYS A 81 12.89 -10.57 -25.44
N GLU A 82 14.09 -10.42 -24.94
CA GLU A 82 15.30 -10.70 -25.67
C GLU A 82 15.70 -12.11 -25.28
N SER A 83 15.17 -13.05 -26.06
CA SER A 83 15.72 -14.39 -26.20
C SER A 83 17.23 -14.27 -26.39
N MET A 84 18.00 -14.68 -25.38
CA MET A 84 19.33 -15.19 -25.66
C MET A 84 19.15 -16.55 -26.32
N VAL A 85 18.96 -16.53 -27.63
CA VAL A 85 19.49 -17.59 -28.49
C VAL A 85 20.92 -17.18 -28.81
N THR A 86 21.82 -18.07 -28.46
CA THR A 86 23.23 -18.04 -28.75
C THR A 86 23.49 -17.97 -30.27
N VAL A 87 24.56 -17.26 -30.64
CA VAL A 87 25.33 -17.35 -31.91
C VAL A 87 24.85 -16.53 -33.13
N ALA A 88 25.73 -15.57 -33.50
CA ALA A 88 26.08 -15.06 -34.83
C ALA A 88 25.05 -14.32 -35.73
N ALA A 89 25.46 -13.08 -36.04
CA ALA A 89 25.43 -12.41 -37.34
C ALA A 89 24.12 -11.83 -37.91
N LYS A 90 24.28 -10.56 -38.32
CA LYS A 90 23.64 -9.85 -39.45
C LYS A 90 22.42 -8.98 -39.15
N GLN A 91 22.73 -7.74 -38.77
CA GLN A 91 22.35 -6.47 -39.42
C GLN A 91 21.19 -6.53 -40.46
N ILE A 92 20.17 -5.67 -40.27
CA ILE A 92 19.69 -4.60 -41.18
C ILE A 92 18.19 -4.29 -40.91
N GLU A 93 17.92 -2.98 -40.68
CA GLU A 93 16.66 -2.21 -40.89
C GLU A 93 15.38 -2.59 -40.13
N SER A 94 14.39 -1.73 -39.90
CA SER A 94 14.23 -0.27 -39.75
C SER A 94 12.73 -0.07 -39.49
N SER A 95 12.39 0.91 -38.63
CA SER A 95 11.13 1.66 -38.56
C SER A 95 9.77 0.96 -38.35
N SER A 96 9.20 1.15 -37.16
CA SER A 96 7.91 1.84 -36.90
C SER A 96 7.62 1.72 -35.39
N GLY A 97 7.60 2.80 -34.61
CA GLY A 97 6.58 3.84 -34.69
C GLY A 97 5.45 3.51 -33.73
N GLY A 98 5.71 3.58 -32.41
CA GLY A 98 4.71 3.35 -31.38
C GLY A 98 5.11 4.09 -30.10
N SER A 99 4.65 5.34 -29.97
CA SER A 99 4.83 6.15 -28.77
C SER A 99 4.05 5.55 -27.61
N VAL A 100 4.71 4.77 -26.77
CA VAL A 100 4.21 4.51 -25.41
C VAL A 100 4.58 5.75 -24.60
N PRO A 101 3.63 6.47 -23.95
CA PRO A 101 3.98 7.59 -23.11
C PRO A 101 4.80 7.05 -21.93
N SER A 102 6.11 7.31 -21.95
CA SER A 102 6.98 7.13 -20.82
C SER A 102 6.57 8.14 -19.76
N HIS A 103 5.61 7.79 -18.91
CA HIS A 103 5.30 8.60 -17.72
C HIS A 103 6.61 8.79 -16.96
N SER A 104 7.06 10.05 -16.91
CA SER A 104 8.30 10.39 -16.23
C SER A 104 8.14 10.09 -14.74
N VAL A 105 9.21 9.75 -14.04
CA VAL A 105 9.19 9.55 -12.57
C VAL A 105 8.58 10.78 -11.87
N LEU A 106 8.74 11.97 -12.46
CA LEU A 106 8.13 13.22 -12.00
C LEU A 106 6.60 13.22 -12.12
N ASP A 107 6.03 12.63 -13.18
CA ASP A 107 4.57 12.51 -13.33
C ASP A 107 3.97 11.60 -12.25
N ILE A 108 4.64 10.51 -11.92
CA ILE A 108 4.22 9.59 -10.85
C ILE A 108 4.29 10.29 -9.48
N LEU A 109 5.37 11.04 -9.22
CA LEU A 109 5.52 11.83 -7.99
C LEU A 109 4.48 12.94 -7.90
N SER A 110 4.18 13.61 -9.01
CA SER A 110 3.12 14.63 -9.08
C SER A 110 1.75 14.03 -8.78
N ALA A 111 1.43 12.89 -9.40
CA ALA A 111 0.18 12.18 -9.13
C ALA A 111 0.07 11.70 -7.68
N LEU A 112 1.15 11.16 -7.10
CA LEU A 112 1.16 10.75 -5.69
C LEU A 112 0.99 11.94 -4.74
N SER A 113 1.67 13.06 -5.04
CA SER A 113 1.55 14.30 -4.27
C SER A 113 0.14 14.87 -4.34
N GLY A 114 -0.51 14.83 -5.52
CA GLY A 114 -1.90 15.21 -5.69
C GLY A 114 -2.85 14.36 -4.85
N ARG A 115 -2.67 13.02 -4.84
CA ARG A 115 -3.45 12.13 -3.97
C ARG A 115 -3.22 12.40 -2.49
N ALA A 116 -1.98 12.66 -2.08
CA ALA A 116 -1.67 12.98 -0.68
C ALA A 116 -2.35 14.27 -0.22
N ARG A 117 -2.34 15.31 -1.05
CA ARG A 117 -3.05 16.58 -0.76
C ARG A 117 -4.56 16.37 -0.68
N LYS A 118 -5.13 15.57 -1.59
CA LYS A 118 -6.56 15.23 -1.55
C LYS A 118 -6.93 14.54 -0.24
N LEU A 119 -6.19 13.50 0.15
CA LEU A 119 -6.42 12.80 1.42
C LEU A 119 -6.29 13.72 2.63
N ALA A 120 -5.34 14.66 2.61
CA ALA A 120 -5.24 15.66 3.68
C ALA A 120 -6.49 16.55 3.75
N GLY A 121 -7.02 16.96 2.59
CA GLY A 121 -8.30 17.67 2.49
C GLY A 121 -9.47 16.85 3.05
N ASP A 122 -9.60 15.59 2.62
CA ASP A 122 -10.66 14.68 3.07
C ASP A 122 -10.60 14.48 4.60
N LEU A 123 -9.40 14.40 5.19
CA LEU A 123 -9.22 14.30 6.65
C LEU A 123 -9.62 15.59 7.37
N THR A 124 -9.34 16.76 6.81
CA THR A 124 -9.79 18.04 7.40
C THR A 124 -11.30 18.23 7.33
N GLU A 125 -11.92 17.77 6.24
CA GLU A 125 -13.39 17.78 6.09
C GLU A 125 -14.04 16.85 7.12
N LEU A 126 -13.54 15.62 7.24
CA LEU A 126 -14.02 14.67 8.24
C LEU A 126 -13.88 15.21 9.68
N ALA A 127 -12.79 15.90 10.00
CA ALA A 127 -12.63 16.53 11.31
C ALA A 127 -13.70 17.61 11.57
N SER A 128 -14.01 18.42 10.55
CA SER A 128 -15.06 19.46 10.62
C SER A 128 -16.45 18.85 10.80
N ASP A 129 -16.73 17.71 10.14
CA ASP A 129 -17.98 16.97 10.31
C ASP A 129 -18.11 16.41 11.73
N VAL A 130 -17.02 15.92 12.32
CA VAL A 130 -17.01 15.43 13.71
C VAL A 130 -17.30 16.55 14.69
N GLU A 131 -16.70 17.73 14.51
CA GLU A 131 -16.99 18.92 15.33
C GLU A 131 -18.47 19.32 15.21
N THR A 132 -19.01 19.33 13.99
CA THR A 132 -20.43 19.63 13.74
C THR A 132 -21.36 18.62 14.40
N ALA A 133 -21.03 17.33 14.31
CA ALA A 133 -21.79 16.26 14.96
C ALA A 133 -21.75 16.39 16.48
N ALA A 134 -20.60 16.74 17.06
CA ALA A 134 -20.45 16.96 18.49
C ALA A 134 -21.34 18.11 18.99
N LEU A 135 -21.35 19.26 18.30
CA LEU A 135 -22.23 20.38 18.61
C LEU A 135 -23.71 19.98 18.53
N THR A 136 -24.09 19.20 17.53
CA THR A 136 -25.46 18.74 17.35
C THR A 136 -25.89 17.79 18.48
N ILE A 137 -24.99 16.92 18.95
CA ILE A 137 -25.25 16.03 20.08
C ILE A 137 -25.42 16.83 21.37
N GLU A 138 -24.56 17.80 21.63
CA GLU A 138 -24.65 18.66 22.81
C GLU A 138 -25.98 19.43 22.83
N GLN A 139 -26.39 19.99 21.67
CA GLN A 139 -27.66 20.69 21.57
C GLN A 139 -28.87 19.78 21.82
N ARG A 140 -28.84 18.54 21.32
CA ARG A 140 -29.89 17.54 21.62
C ARG A 140 -29.91 17.17 23.10
N GLN A 141 -28.75 16.92 23.71
CA GLN A 141 -28.69 16.60 25.14
C GLN A 141 -29.25 17.74 26.02
N ALA A 142 -28.95 18.99 25.67
CA ALA A 142 -29.51 20.15 26.35
C ALA A 142 -31.04 20.21 26.22
N GLN A 143 -31.59 19.98 25.03
CA GLN A 143 -33.03 19.92 24.79
C GLN A 143 -33.70 18.78 25.57
N ASP A 144 -33.16 17.57 25.50
CA ASP A 144 -33.66 16.39 26.21
C ASP A 144 -33.66 16.63 27.73
N SER A 145 -32.61 17.26 28.26
CA SER A 145 -32.54 17.60 29.68
C SER A 145 -33.63 18.59 30.11
N ALA A 146 -33.91 19.60 29.28
CA ALA A 146 -34.94 20.59 29.54
C ALA A 146 -36.34 19.98 29.47
N ASP A 147 -36.59 19.08 28.52
CA ASP A 147 -37.88 18.41 28.38
C ASP A 147 -38.12 17.41 29.51
N LEU A 148 -37.09 16.66 29.93
CA LEU A 148 -37.18 15.83 31.13
C LEU A 148 -37.46 16.65 32.40
N ALA A 149 -36.89 17.86 32.52
CA ALA A 149 -37.18 18.75 33.63
C ALA A 149 -38.66 19.20 33.63
N LYS A 150 -39.20 19.61 32.48
CA LYS A 150 -40.63 19.96 32.33
C LYS A 150 -41.54 18.78 32.66
N LEU A 151 -41.22 17.58 32.18
CA LEU A 151 -42.01 16.37 32.47
C LEU A 151 -42.05 16.07 33.97
N ARG A 152 -40.92 16.23 34.68
CA ARG A 152 -40.90 16.09 36.15
C ARG A 152 -41.72 17.16 36.85
N GLN A 153 -41.71 18.41 36.37
CA GLN A 153 -42.56 19.48 36.90
C GLN A 153 -44.04 19.15 36.71
N PHE A 154 -44.46 18.70 35.52
CA PHE A 154 -45.83 18.26 35.29
C PHE A 154 -46.22 17.09 36.20
N GLN A 155 -45.34 16.10 36.35
CA GLN A 155 -45.60 14.97 37.26
C GLN A 155 -45.76 15.42 38.72
N ALA A 156 -44.98 16.40 39.17
CA ALA A 156 -45.10 16.97 40.51
C ALA A 156 -46.43 17.71 40.70
N LEU A 157 -46.86 18.49 39.71
CA LEU A 157 -48.16 19.17 39.72
C LEU A 157 -49.32 18.17 39.81
N PHE A 158 -49.30 17.10 38.99
CA PHE A 158 -50.31 16.05 39.08
C PHE A 158 -50.33 15.35 40.44
N LYS A 159 -49.16 15.06 41.02
CA LYS A 159 -49.07 14.49 42.37
C LYS A 159 -49.56 15.44 43.46
N SER A 160 -49.51 16.75 43.25
CA SER A 160 -49.98 17.74 44.22
C SER A 160 -51.50 18.00 44.16
N LEU A 161 -52.16 17.57 43.08
CA LEU A 161 -53.60 17.72 42.85
C LEU A 161 -54.40 16.44 43.19
N ALA A 162 -53.72 15.31 43.36
CA ALA A 162 -54.28 14.03 43.78
C ALA A 162 -54.08 13.81 45.28
#